data_AF-A0A9X3H7D0-F1
#
_entry.id   AF-A0A9X3H7D0-F1
#
_cell.length_a   1.000
_cell.length_b   1.000
_cell.length_c   1.000
_cell.angle_alpha   90.00
_cell.angle_beta   90.00
_cell.angle_gamma   90.00
#
_symmetry.space_group_name_H-M   'P 1'
#
loop_
_entity.id
_entity.type
_entity.pdbx_description
1 polymer ?
#
loop_
_entity_poly.entity_id
_entity_poly.type
_entity_poly.pdbx_seq_one_letter_code
_entity_poly.pdbx_strand_id
1 'polypeptide(L)'
;MKKVLFYLLFSFVFLACNKDDDDNTETATPADNPIPEKYRALQGIFDGNGIGAATDLGMGVMLLFNQDGDKYAWYEDEEVKVVLDFDDSESIFRDSQLPSAGAACLTTASRLYIFNEEGEQYTFAEFDDSDVEGGWNDEDLFEWSSGFSNTNQWGPDNTISFDRVSAMWTLTNPGDGCFDAFVEYQTMNMADSNGDQMQPYDIPGFFFSDGPFDTDLWTAENNCGGADGLIPFDRISAACRYIEPNRIDELLFSADGTQFCFYSVSEGIVSEIFDLY
;
A
#
# COMPACT_ATOMS: atom_id res chain seq x y z
N MET A 1 -27.58 33.99 50.86
CA MET A 1 -29.05 33.72 50.89
C MET A 1 -29.69 34.30 49.63
N LYS A 2 -29.97 33.45 48.64
CA LYS A 2 -31.14 33.47 47.71
C LYS A 2 -30.89 32.43 46.62
N LYS A 3 -31.55 31.27 46.78
CA LYS A 3 -31.71 30.22 45.78
C LYS A 3 -32.91 30.59 44.91
N VAL A 4 -32.77 30.51 43.59
CA VAL A 4 -33.83 30.44 42.57
C VAL A 4 -33.19 29.60 41.46
N LEU A 5 -33.33 28.27 41.41
CA LEU A 5 -34.49 27.44 41.05
C LEU A 5 -35.17 27.92 39.75
N PHE A 6 -34.68 27.42 38.61
CA PHE A 6 -35.45 27.35 37.36
C PHE A 6 -35.45 25.90 36.89
N TYR A 7 -36.58 25.24 37.15
CA TYR A 7 -37.04 23.98 36.57
C TYR A 7 -37.99 24.35 35.43
N LEU A 8 -37.80 23.81 34.22
CA LEU A 8 -38.75 23.69 33.10
C LEU A 8 -37.91 23.30 31.86
N LEU A 9 -38.20 22.31 31.02
CA LEU A 9 -39.29 21.36 30.91
C LEU A 9 -38.76 20.25 29.99
N PHE A 10 -38.80 18.99 30.45
CA PHE A 10 -38.70 17.82 29.57
C PHE A 10 -40.04 17.70 28.85
N SER A 11 -40.08 17.73 27.53
CA SER A 11 -41.25 17.31 26.75
C SER A 11 -40.80 16.68 25.44
N PHE A 12 -41.12 15.40 25.36
CA PHE A 12 -41.01 14.49 24.24
C PHE A 12 -41.65 15.08 22.97
N VAL A 13 -40.92 15.01 21.86
CA VAL A 13 -41.48 14.73 20.54
C VAL A 13 -40.60 13.67 19.90
N PHE A 14 -40.92 12.40 20.16
CA PHE A 14 -40.56 11.32 19.24
C PHE A 14 -41.53 11.45 18.06
N LEU A 15 -41.08 12.14 17.01
CA LEU A 15 -41.71 12.03 15.70
C LEU A 15 -41.19 10.71 15.10
N ALA A 16 -41.98 9.65 15.26
CA ALA A 16 -41.81 8.43 14.50
C ALA A 16 -42.18 8.73 13.04
N CYS A 17 -41.18 8.99 12.20
CA CYS A 17 -41.33 8.82 10.76
C CYS A 17 -41.26 7.31 10.50
N ASN A 18 -42.43 6.67 10.39
CA ASN A 18 -42.58 5.50 9.52
C ASN A 18 -42.23 5.98 8.10
N LYS A 19 -41.00 5.73 7.67
CA LYS A 19 -40.68 5.69 6.26
C LYS A 19 -40.90 4.24 5.86
N ASP A 20 -41.88 4.01 4.99
CA ASP A 20 -42.16 2.72 4.42
C ASP A 20 -40.88 2.24 3.70
N ASP A 21 -40.34 1.12 4.19
CA ASP A 21 -39.20 0.39 3.61
C ASP A 21 -39.63 -0.23 2.27
N ASP A 22 -39.60 0.58 1.22
CA ASP A 22 -39.59 0.15 -0.19
C ASP A 22 -38.26 0.61 -0.83
N ASP A 23 -37.14 0.47 -0.12
CA ASP A 23 -35.82 0.52 -0.74
C ASP A 23 -35.53 -0.87 -1.31
N ASN A 24 -36.06 -1.04 -2.52
CA ASN A 24 -35.60 -1.99 -3.52
C ASN A 24 -34.10 -1.73 -3.71
N THR A 25 -33.25 -2.29 -2.84
CA THR A 25 -31.81 -2.35 -3.01
C THR A 25 -31.58 -3.26 -4.21
N GLU A 26 -31.62 -2.66 -5.40
CA GLU A 26 -30.86 -3.18 -6.52
C GLU A 26 -29.43 -3.34 -5.98
N THR A 27 -29.07 -4.59 -5.70
CA THR A 27 -27.69 -4.99 -5.56
C THR A 27 -27.02 -4.54 -6.84
N ALA A 28 -26.32 -3.41 -6.80
CA ALA A 28 -25.43 -2.99 -7.87
C ALA A 28 -24.61 -4.21 -8.22
N THR A 29 -24.76 -4.70 -9.45
CA THR A 29 -23.88 -5.74 -9.95
C THR A 29 -22.46 -5.17 -9.95
N PRO A 30 -21.41 -5.97 -9.69
CA PRO A 30 -20.00 -5.53 -9.68
C PRO A 30 -19.53 -4.74 -10.92
N ALA A 31 -20.35 -4.67 -11.97
CA ALA A 31 -20.09 -3.95 -13.22
C ALA A 31 -20.24 -2.42 -13.15
N ASP A 32 -20.70 -1.83 -12.04
CA ASP A 32 -21.06 -0.40 -12.01
C ASP A 32 -19.90 0.55 -11.67
N ASN A 33 -18.72 0.03 -11.33
CA ASN A 33 -17.56 0.87 -11.05
C ASN A 33 -16.30 0.38 -11.80
N PRO A 34 -16.06 0.87 -13.03
CA PRO A 34 -14.91 0.45 -13.81
C PRO A 34 -13.60 0.91 -13.17
N ILE A 35 -12.59 0.05 -13.15
CA ILE A 35 -11.21 0.42 -12.80
C ILE A 35 -10.81 1.69 -13.58
N PRO A 36 -10.23 2.71 -12.91
CA PRO A 36 -9.76 3.93 -13.58
C PRO A 36 -8.80 3.61 -14.72
N GLU A 37 -8.82 4.42 -15.80
CA GLU A 37 -8.11 4.16 -17.07
C GLU A 37 -6.63 3.76 -16.88
N LYS A 38 -5.78 4.66 -16.37
CA LYS A 38 -5.29 4.44 -15.02
C LYS A 38 -4.63 3.09 -14.80
N TYR A 39 -5.31 2.34 -13.94
CA TYR A 39 -4.92 1.04 -13.45
C TYR A 39 -5.58 -0.09 -14.24
N ARG A 40 -6.24 0.20 -15.37
CA ARG A 40 -6.99 -0.81 -16.11
C ARG A 40 -6.08 -1.95 -16.59
N ALA A 41 -4.82 -1.66 -16.89
CA ALA A 41 -3.84 -2.68 -17.26
C ALA A 41 -3.55 -3.70 -16.13
N LEU A 42 -3.88 -3.38 -14.88
CA LEU A 42 -3.74 -4.30 -13.75
C LEU A 42 -4.85 -5.36 -13.70
N GLN A 43 -5.96 -5.17 -14.43
CA GLN A 43 -7.06 -6.12 -14.46
C GLN A 43 -6.60 -7.46 -15.01
N GLY A 44 -6.75 -8.54 -14.24
CA GLY A 44 -6.39 -9.88 -14.70
C GLY A 44 -4.87 -10.14 -14.79
N ILE A 45 -4.01 -9.25 -14.29
CA ILE A 45 -2.55 -9.25 -14.57
C ILE A 45 -1.83 -10.57 -14.28
N PHE A 46 -2.32 -11.35 -13.31
CA PHE A 46 -1.74 -12.64 -12.90
C PHE A 46 -2.75 -13.79 -12.97
N ASP A 47 -3.68 -13.77 -13.92
CA ASP A 47 -4.62 -14.87 -14.19
C ASP A 47 -5.45 -15.32 -12.96
N GLY A 48 -5.74 -14.40 -12.03
CA GLY A 48 -6.49 -14.65 -10.80
C GLY A 48 -5.64 -14.88 -9.56
N ASN A 49 -4.31 -14.95 -9.70
CA ASN A 49 -3.38 -15.01 -8.59
C ASN A 49 -3.11 -13.56 -8.12
N GLY A 50 -3.87 -13.08 -7.14
CA GLY A 50 -3.89 -11.67 -6.73
C GLY A 50 -2.51 -11.08 -6.41
N ILE A 51 -2.45 -9.77 -6.17
CA ILE A 51 -1.20 -9.07 -5.86
C ILE A 51 -0.77 -9.34 -4.41
N GLY A 52 0.43 -9.88 -4.21
CA GLY A 52 0.99 -10.22 -2.90
C GLY A 52 1.99 -9.22 -2.36
N ALA A 53 2.76 -8.58 -3.24
CA ALA A 53 3.66 -7.49 -2.88
C ALA A 53 3.60 -6.39 -3.95
N ALA A 54 3.96 -5.17 -3.59
CA ALA A 54 4.09 -4.08 -4.54
C ALA A 54 5.13 -3.07 -4.05
N THR A 55 5.80 -2.38 -4.97
CA THR A 55 6.67 -1.23 -4.66
C THR A 55 6.70 -0.29 -5.86
N ASP A 56 6.94 1.00 -5.62
CA ASP A 56 7.41 1.89 -6.68
C ASP A 56 8.92 1.76 -6.88
N LEU A 57 9.41 2.16 -8.05
CA LEU A 57 10.84 2.43 -8.32
C LEU A 57 11.08 3.93 -8.59
N GLY A 58 10.09 4.78 -8.29
CA GLY A 58 10.06 6.19 -8.68
C GLY A 58 9.52 6.42 -10.10
N MET A 59 9.29 7.70 -10.42
CA MET A 59 8.91 8.20 -11.76
C MET A 59 7.78 7.44 -12.49
N GLY A 60 6.77 6.94 -11.78
CA GLY A 60 5.63 6.26 -12.38
C GLY A 60 5.87 4.80 -12.72
N VAL A 61 6.97 4.21 -12.25
CA VAL A 61 7.24 2.78 -12.35
C VAL A 61 6.82 2.07 -11.07
N MET A 62 6.02 1.01 -11.22
CA MET A 62 5.66 0.09 -10.15
C MET A 62 6.08 -1.33 -10.51
N LEU A 63 6.54 -2.06 -9.49
CA LEU A 63 6.66 -3.51 -9.54
C LEU A 63 5.54 -4.11 -8.70
N LEU A 64 4.77 -5.02 -9.30
CA LEU A 64 3.73 -5.77 -8.61
C LEU A 64 4.12 -7.25 -8.65
N PHE A 65 3.94 -7.96 -7.54
CA PHE A 65 4.21 -9.39 -7.45
C PHE A 65 2.91 -10.13 -7.21
N ASN A 66 2.76 -11.33 -7.79
CA ASN A 66 1.60 -12.18 -7.51
C ASN A 66 1.65 -12.73 -6.07
N GLN A 67 0.58 -13.39 -5.62
CA GLN A 67 0.50 -13.83 -4.23
C GLN A 67 1.50 -14.93 -3.85
N ASP A 68 1.91 -15.75 -4.82
CA ASP A 68 2.97 -16.74 -4.61
C ASP A 68 4.38 -16.08 -4.62
N GLY A 69 4.47 -14.80 -5.00
CA GLY A 69 5.72 -14.04 -5.11
C GLY A 69 6.68 -14.54 -6.17
N ASP A 70 6.31 -15.53 -6.98
CA ASP A 70 7.13 -16.20 -7.99
C ASP A 70 7.05 -15.52 -9.37
N LYS A 71 6.20 -14.51 -9.53
CA LYS A 71 6.10 -13.66 -10.71
C LYS A 71 6.04 -12.20 -10.31
N TYR A 72 6.52 -11.35 -11.21
CA TYR A 72 6.33 -9.91 -11.09
C TYR A 72 5.88 -9.30 -12.41
N ALA A 73 5.24 -8.14 -12.31
CA ALA A 73 4.87 -7.31 -13.42
C ALA A 73 5.54 -5.95 -13.30
N TRP A 74 6.07 -5.47 -14.42
CA TRP A 74 6.56 -4.10 -14.56
C TRP A 74 5.43 -3.24 -15.12
N TYR A 75 4.98 -2.27 -14.33
CA TYR A 75 3.97 -1.31 -14.72
C TYR A 75 4.57 0.08 -14.88
N GLU A 76 4.34 0.69 -16.03
CA GLU A 76 4.90 1.98 -16.44
C GLU A 76 4.00 2.60 -17.52
N ASP A 77 3.86 3.92 -17.56
CA ASP A 77 3.04 4.62 -18.54
C ASP A 77 1.61 4.07 -18.68
N GLU A 78 0.96 3.73 -17.57
CA GLU A 78 -0.39 3.15 -17.53
C GLU A 78 -0.52 1.79 -18.24
N GLU A 79 0.60 1.09 -18.47
CA GLU A 79 0.67 -0.20 -19.15
C GLU A 79 1.50 -1.22 -18.36
N VAL A 80 1.14 -2.49 -18.46
CA VAL A 80 2.01 -3.60 -18.04
C VAL A 80 2.98 -3.89 -19.18
N LYS A 81 4.26 -3.57 -18.97
CA LYS A 81 5.32 -3.75 -19.98
C LYS A 81 5.73 -5.22 -20.11
N VAL A 82 5.82 -5.91 -18.97
CA VAL A 82 6.19 -7.32 -18.92
C VAL A 82 5.58 -7.98 -17.69
N VAL A 83 5.37 -9.30 -17.79
CA VAL A 83 5.16 -10.21 -16.67
C VAL A 83 6.18 -11.33 -16.80
N LEU A 84 7.04 -11.50 -15.81
CA LEU A 84 8.13 -12.48 -15.81
C LEU A 84 8.08 -13.33 -14.54
N ASP A 85 8.59 -14.55 -14.66
CA ASP A 85 8.92 -15.36 -13.49
C ASP A 85 10.10 -14.68 -12.75
N PHE A 86 10.07 -14.74 -11.43
CA PHE A 86 11.04 -14.06 -10.56
C PHE A 86 12.47 -14.52 -10.85
N ASP A 87 12.65 -15.81 -11.12
CA ASP A 87 13.93 -16.46 -11.43
C ASP A 87 14.23 -16.59 -12.94
N ASP A 88 13.43 -15.96 -13.81
CA ASP A 88 13.68 -15.97 -15.25
C ASP A 88 15.05 -15.36 -15.58
N SER A 89 15.74 -15.88 -16.61
CA SER A 89 17.03 -15.34 -17.04
C SER A 89 16.99 -13.88 -17.52
N GLU A 90 15.83 -13.40 -17.98
CA GLU A 90 15.60 -12.00 -18.39
C GLU A 90 15.07 -11.14 -17.22
N SER A 91 14.83 -11.74 -16.04
CA SER A 91 14.33 -11.03 -14.86
C SER A 91 15.38 -10.09 -14.27
N ILE A 92 14.96 -8.89 -13.87
CA ILE A 92 15.77 -7.98 -13.04
C ILE A 92 16.06 -8.56 -11.63
N PHE A 93 15.35 -9.62 -11.24
CA PHE A 93 15.51 -10.33 -9.97
C PHE A 93 16.36 -11.60 -10.06
N ARG A 94 16.87 -11.98 -11.24
CA ARG A 94 17.59 -13.27 -11.44
C ARG A 94 18.82 -13.46 -10.54
N ASP A 95 19.43 -12.36 -10.10
CA ASP A 95 20.60 -12.34 -9.21
C ASP A 95 20.23 -12.14 -7.72
N SER A 96 18.94 -12.02 -7.42
CA SER A 96 18.41 -11.98 -6.06
C SER A 96 18.77 -13.25 -5.30
N GLN A 97 18.97 -13.08 -3.99
CA GLN A 97 19.24 -14.20 -3.09
C GLN A 97 17.97 -14.87 -2.57
N LEU A 98 16.81 -14.31 -2.86
CA LEU A 98 15.49 -14.86 -2.53
C LEU A 98 14.83 -15.40 -3.80
N PRO A 99 14.08 -16.50 -3.73
CA PRO A 99 13.40 -17.10 -4.89
C PRO A 99 12.05 -16.44 -5.21
N SER A 100 11.53 -15.60 -4.31
CA SER A 100 10.21 -14.97 -4.41
C SER A 100 10.18 -13.66 -3.62
N ALA A 101 9.14 -12.86 -3.84
CA ALA A 101 8.86 -11.65 -3.07
C ALA A 101 7.43 -11.65 -2.48
N GLY A 102 7.35 -11.67 -1.15
CA GLY A 102 6.11 -11.54 -0.38
C GLY A 102 5.87 -10.13 0.15
N ALA A 103 6.90 -9.29 0.25
CA ALA A 103 6.77 -7.85 0.48
C ALA A 103 7.91 -7.12 -0.22
N ALA A 104 7.71 -5.87 -0.64
CA ALA A 104 8.73 -5.06 -1.28
C ALA A 104 8.55 -3.58 -0.93
N CYS A 105 9.63 -2.83 -0.77
CA CYS A 105 9.54 -1.39 -0.48
C CYS A 105 10.86 -0.68 -0.75
N LEU A 106 10.78 0.54 -1.30
CA LEU A 106 11.90 1.47 -1.27
C LEU A 106 12.09 2.08 0.11
N THR A 107 13.32 2.12 0.61
CA THR A 107 13.66 2.82 1.87
C THR A 107 14.45 4.10 1.64
N THR A 108 14.96 4.29 0.43
CA THR A 108 15.51 5.52 -0.13
C THR A 108 15.11 5.57 -1.60
N ALA A 109 15.45 6.65 -2.31
CA ALA A 109 15.24 6.71 -3.76
C ALA A 109 15.98 5.60 -4.55
N SER A 110 17.00 4.97 -3.96
CA SER A 110 17.91 4.04 -4.65
C SER A 110 17.99 2.66 -4.02
N ARG A 111 17.27 2.40 -2.92
CA ARG A 111 17.39 1.15 -2.15
C ARG A 111 16.06 0.44 -2.02
N LEU A 112 15.94 -0.67 -2.75
CA LEU A 112 14.82 -1.60 -2.69
C LEU A 112 15.10 -2.70 -1.68
N TYR A 113 14.18 -2.92 -0.75
CA TYR A 113 14.12 -4.12 0.06
C TYR A 113 13.04 -5.05 -0.46
N ILE A 114 13.33 -6.36 -0.42
CA ILE A 114 12.36 -7.42 -0.68
C ILE A 114 12.40 -8.43 0.45
N PHE A 115 11.23 -8.93 0.82
CA PHE A 115 11.04 -10.05 1.73
C PHE A 115 10.55 -11.25 0.92
N ASN A 116 10.90 -12.48 1.30
CA ASN A 116 10.38 -13.68 0.64
C ASN A 116 8.85 -13.83 0.84
N GLU A 117 8.22 -14.75 0.12
CA GLU A 117 6.76 -15.02 0.22
C GLU A 117 6.30 -15.21 1.67
N GLU A 118 7.07 -15.90 2.50
CA GLU A 118 6.72 -16.13 3.90
C GLU A 118 6.97 -14.92 4.83
N GLY A 119 7.63 -13.87 4.33
CA GLY A 119 7.98 -12.67 5.09
C GLY A 119 9.07 -12.89 6.16
N GLU A 120 9.76 -14.03 6.14
CA GLU A 120 10.73 -14.44 7.17
C GLU A 120 12.17 -13.97 6.91
N GLN A 121 12.49 -13.68 5.66
CA GLN A 121 13.82 -13.33 5.20
C GLN A 121 13.74 -12.12 4.27
N TYR A 122 14.76 -11.27 4.32
CA TYR A 122 14.88 -10.12 3.43
C TYR A 122 16.27 -9.99 2.81
N THR A 123 16.31 -9.40 1.64
CA THR A 123 17.53 -8.88 0.99
C THR A 123 17.25 -7.46 0.50
N PHE A 124 18.27 -6.80 -0.04
CA PHE A 124 18.13 -5.49 -0.65
C PHE A 124 18.99 -5.38 -1.91
N ALA A 125 18.58 -4.48 -2.79
CA ALA A 125 19.33 -4.02 -3.94
C ALA A 125 19.55 -2.51 -3.86
N GLU A 126 20.67 -2.05 -4.39
CA GLU A 126 20.86 -0.66 -4.80
C GLU A 126 20.62 -0.53 -6.31
N PHE A 127 20.16 0.64 -6.76
CA PHE A 127 20.00 0.97 -8.18
C PHE A 127 20.19 2.47 -8.42
N ASP A 128 20.38 2.86 -9.68
CA ASP A 128 20.32 4.27 -10.09
C ASP A 128 18.89 4.62 -10.48
N ASP A 129 18.25 5.53 -9.76
CA ASP A 129 16.86 5.93 -10.00
C ASP A 129 16.66 6.65 -11.35
N SER A 130 17.75 7.13 -11.95
CA SER A 130 17.72 7.75 -13.28
C SER A 130 17.70 6.76 -14.44
N ASP A 131 17.97 5.48 -14.19
CA ASP A 131 18.02 4.42 -15.20
C ASP A 131 16.79 3.49 -15.14
N VAL A 132 15.82 3.77 -14.26
CA VAL A 132 14.64 2.91 -14.06
C VAL A 132 13.71 2.90 -15.28
N GLU A 133 13.42 4.06 -15.88
CA GLU A 133 12.43 4.16 -16.97
C GLU A 133 12.83 3.26 -18.16
N GLY A 134 11.93 2.35 -18.56
CA GLY A 134 12.19 1.36 -19.59
C GLY A 134 13.20 0.25 -19.23
N GLY A 135 13.68 0.20 -17.99
CA GLY A 135 14.70 -0.73 -17.48
C GLY A 135 14.21 -2.15 -17.15
N TRP A 136 13.01 -2.54 -17.59
CA TRP A 136 12.38 -3.83 -17.24
C TRP A 136 13.16 -5.08 -17.67
N ASN A 137 14.11 -4.94 -18.61
CA ASN A 137 15.04 -5.98 -19.04
C ASN A 137 16.51 -5.58 -18.87
N ASP A 138 16.79 -4.53 -18.10
CA ASP A 138 18.16 -4.15 -17.80
C ASP A 138 18.73 -5.13 -16.77
N GLU A 139 19.67 -5.94 -17.23
CA GLU A 139 20.30 -6.94 -16.39
C GLU A 139 21.04 -6.30 -15.21
N ASP A 140 21.56 -5.09 -15.37
CA ASP A 140 22.39 -4.42 -14.38
C ASP A 140 21.60 -3.40 -13.52
N LEU A 141 20.26 -3.39 -13.62
CA LEU A 141 19.42 -2.44 -12.88
C LEU A 141 19.64 -2.53 -11.36
N PHE A 142 19.75 -3.76 -10.82
CA PHE A 142 19.88 -3.99 -9.38
C PHE A 142 21.25 -4.55 -9.00
N GLU A 143 21.96 -3.84 -8.12
CA GLU A 143 23.12 -4.35 -7.39
C GLU A 143 22.64 -5.03 -6.09
N TRP A 144 22.36 -6.33 -6.16
CA TRP A 144 21.89 -7.12 -5.03
C TRP A 144 22.95 -7.30 -3.93
N SER A 145 22.48 -7.29 -2.68
CA SER A 145 23.31 -7.69 -1.55
C SER A 145 23.71 -9.18 -1.66
N SER A 146 24.89 -9.54 -1.14
CA SER A 146 25.45 -10.89 -1.29
C SER A 146 24.76 -11.99 -0.46
N GLY A 147 23.65 -11.70 0.21
CA GLY A 147 22.94 -12.65 1.06
C GLY A 147 21.55 -12.17 1.45
N PHE A 148 20.99 -12.80 2.46
CA PHE A 148 19.73 -12.38 3.09
C PHE A 148 19.91 -12.34 4.61
N SER A 149 18.99 -11.66 5.28
CA SER A 149 18.88 -11.61 6.75
C SER A 149 17.49 -12.12 7.16
N ASN A 150 17.34 -12.59 8.40
CA ASN A 150 16.01 -12.92 8.91
C ASN A 150 15.27 -11.63 9.30
N THR A 151 13.96 -11.60 9.12
CA THR A 151 13.10 -10.45 9.45
C THR A 151 13.26 -9.98 10.88
N ASN A 152 13.43 -10.90 11.85
CA ASN A 152 13.68 -10.53 13.24
C ASN A 152 14.99 -9.75 13.47
N GLN A 153 15.86 -9.63 12.46
CA GLN A 153 17.08 -8.82 12.48
C GLN A 153 16.84 -7.41 11.90
N TRP A 154 15.62 -7.10 11.48
CA TRP A 154 15.24 -5.79 10.97
C TRP A 154 15.12 -4.76 12.10
N GLY A 155 15.57 -3.53 11.81
CA GLY A 155 15.47 -2.39 12.72
C GLY A 155 16.58 -2.32 13.78
N PRO A 156 16.53 -1.32 14.67
CA PRO A 156 17.50 -1.18 15.75
C PRO A 156 17.42 -2.37 16.70
N ASP A 157 18.58 -2.90 17.11
CA ASP A 157 18.68 -3.92 18.15
C ASP A 157 17.83 -5.19 17.94
N ASN A 158 17.42 -5.50 16.69
CA ASN A 158 16.57 -6.66 16.35
C ASN A 158 15.19 -6.62 17.05
N THR A 159 14.54 -5.44 17.08
CA THR A 159 13.33 -5.18 17.88
C THR A 159 12.04 -5.05 17.09
N ILE A 160 12.01 -5.46 15.82
CA ILE A 160 10.76 -5.49 15.05
C ILE A 160 9.66 -6.25 15.79
N SER A 161 8.45 -5.68 15.82
CA SER A 161 7.28 -6.26 16.50
C SER A 161 6.76 -7.53 15.81
N PHE A 162 7.14 -7.75 14.56
CA PHE A 162 6.64 -8.83 13.71
C PHE A 162 7.74 -9.83 13.41
N ASP A 163 7.41 -11.12 13.53
CA ASP A 163 8.28 -12.22 13.09
C ASP A 163 8.29 -12.37 11.56
N ARG A 164 7.25 -11.85 10.89
CA ARG A 164 6.99 -11.95 9.45
C ARG A 164 6.30 -10.70 8.92
N VAL A 165 6.62 -10.29 7.70
CA VAL A 165 6.09 -9.08 7.06
C VAL A 165 5.40 -9.46 5.74
N SER A 166 4.13 -9.08 5.55
CA SER A 166 3.42 -9.29 4.29
C SER A 166 3.37 -8.04 3.40
N ALA A 167 3.34 -6.84 3.98
CA ALA A 167 3.32 -5.60 3.22
C ALA A 167 4.30 -4.60 3.82
N MET A 168 4.90 -3.78 2.96
CA MET A 168 5.74 -2.67 3.40
C MET A 168 5.66 -1.55 2.37
N TRP A 169 5.55 -0.30 2.82
CA TRP A 169 5.60 0.86 1.93
C TRP A 169 6.02 2.10 2.70
N THR A 170 6.72 3.01 2.04
CA THR A 170 6.99 4.34 2.58
C THR A 170 5.77 5.23 2.43
N LEU A 171 5.49 6.00 3.49
CA LEU A 171 4.41 6.96 3.50
C LEU A 171 4.78 8.22 2.71
N THR A 172 3.78 8.78 2.06
CA THR A 172 3.87 10.06 1.36
C THR A 172 3.45 11.18 2.30
N ASN A 173 4.15 12.32 2.23
CA ASN A 173 3.75 13.50 2.98
C ASN A 173 2.70 14.27 2.16
N PRO A 174 1.50 14.54 2.69
CA PRO A 174 0.48 15.28 1.96
C PRO A 174 0.76 16.79 1.86
N GLY A 175 1.80 17.30 2.54
CA GLY A 175 2.22 18.70 2.52
C GLY A 175 1.38 19.62 3.40
N ASP A 176 1.75 20.89 3.55
CA ASP A 176 0.98 21.84 4.37
C ASP A 176 -0.28 22.39 3.66
N GLY A 177 -0.46 22.05 2.38
CA GLY A 177 -1.52 22.56 1.54
C GLY A 177 -2.08 21.53 0.58
N CYS A 178 -3.30 21.80 0.12
CA CYS A 178 -3.95 20.99 -0.90
C CYS A 178 -3.11 20.96 -2.18
N PHE A 179 -2.90 19.78 -2.75
CA PHE A 179 -2.04 19.54 -3.92
C PHE A 179 -0.53 19.80 -3.70
N ASP A 180 -0.04 19.77 -2.46
CA ASP A 180 1.38 19.95 -2.12
C ASP A 180 2.04 18.64 -1.62
N ALA A 181 1.50 17.48 -2.02
CA ALA A 181 2.06 16.20 -1.61
C ALA A 181 3.43 15.95 -2.26
N PHE A 182 4.32 15.32 -1.51
CA PHE A 182 5.65 14.95 -1.97
C PHE A 182 6.11 13.63 -1.38
N VAL A 183 6.98 12.97 -2.13
CA VAL A 183 7.60 11.71 -1.75
C VAL A 183 8.50 11.92 -0.54
N GLU A 184 8.27 11.18 0.52
CA GLU A 184 9.18 11.08 1.65
C GLU A 184 9.65 9.63 1.86
N TYR A 185 10.85 9.51 2.42
CA TYR A 185 11.46 8.25 2.83
C TYR A 185 11.76 8.28 4.33
N GLN A 186 10.93 8.99 5.10
CA GLN A 186 11.14 9.15 6.54
C GLN A 186 10.42 8.08 7.34
N THR A 187 9.18 7.78 6.95
CA THR A 187 8.35 6.79 7.63
C THR A 187 7.95 5.70 6.64
N MET A 188 7.96 4.46 7.11
CA MET A 188 7.39 3.32 6.41
C MET A 188 6.39 2.63 7.32
N ASN A 189 5.35 2.06 6.73
CA ASN A 189 4.50 1.09 7.39
C ASN A 189 4.94 -0.32 7.01
N MET A 190 4.87 -1.21 7.99
CA MET A 190 5.01 -2.65 7.80
C MET A 190 3.70 -3.30 8.25
N ALA A 191 3.21 -4.29 7.52
CA ALA A 191 2.12 -5.15 7.96
C ALA A 191 2.65 -6.51 8.40
N ASP A 192 2.04 -7.12 9.41
CA ASP A 192 2.35 -8.47 9.86
C ASP A 192 1.96 -9.53 8.81
N SER A 193 2.31 -10.80 9.00
CA SER A 193 1.98 -11.86 8.02
C SER A 193 0.49 -12.06 7.71
N ASN A 194 -0.42 -11.59 8.57
CA ASN A 194 -1.86 -11.68 8.32
C ASN A 194 -2.40 -10.43 7.60
N GLY A 195 -1.59 -9.38 7.51
CA GLY A 195 -1.97 -8.08 7.01
C GLY A 195 -2.94 -7.32 7.93
N ASP A 196 -3.29 -7.83 9.12
CA ASP A 196 -4.25 -7.20 10.03
C ASP A 196 -3.62 -6.32 11.09
N GLN A 197 -2.29 -6.32 11.23
CA GLN A 197 -1.60 -5.36 12.09
C GLN A 197 -0.56 -4.57 11.33
N MET A 198 -0.48 -3.27 11.62
CA MET A 198 0.55 -2.37 11.11
C MET A 198 1.50 -1.90 12.20
N GLN A 199 2.76 -1.70 11.81
CA GLN A 199 3.80 -1.12 12.63
C GLN A 199 4.56 -0.05 11.83
N PRO A 200 4.40 1.23 12.17
CA PRO A 200 5.21 2.30 11.63
C PRO A 200 6.66 2.18 12.07
N TYR A 201 7.57 2.59 11.17
CA TYR A 201 9.00 2.64 11.41
C TYR A 201 9.58 3.94 10.85
N ASP A 202 10.28 4.67 11.71
CA ASP A 202 11.04 5.88 11.37
C ASP A 202 12.43 5.47 10.86
N ILE A 203 12.66 5.71 9.57
CA ILE A 203 13.88 5.32 8.86
C ILE A 203 15.09 6.15 9.34
N PRO A 204 15.04 7.49 9.45
CA PRO A 204 16.22 8.29 9.83
C PRO A 204 16.65 8.09 11.30
N GLY A 205 15.69 7.95 12.19
CA GLY A 205 15.88 7.73 13.62
C GLY A 205 16.04 6.27 14.00
N PHE A 206 15.80 5.35 13.06
CA PHE A 206 15.88 3.90 13.23
C PHE A 206 15.08 3.45 14.46
N PHE A 207 13.77 3.67 14.49
CA PHE A 207 12.92 3.19 15.59
C PHE A 207 11.48 2.90 15.15
N PHE A 208 10.83 1.98 15.85
CA PHE A 208 9.41 1.69 15.67
C PHE A 208 8.57 2.67 16.50
N SER A 209 7.59 3.31 15.88
CA SER A 209 6.68 4.28 16.52
C SER A 209 5.26 3.73 16.60
N ASP A 210 4.50 4.18 17.60
CA ASP A 210 3.03 4.10 17.65
C ASP A 210 2.42 2.79 17.10
N GLY A 211 2.79 1.63 17.67
CA GLY A 211 2.26 0.34 17.21
C GLY A 211 2.67 -0.86 18.09
N PRO A 212 2.32 -2.10 17.68
CA PRO A 212 1.47 -2.40 16.52
C PRO A 212 0.00 -2.03 16.77
N PHE A 213 -0.74 -1.72 15.70
CA PHE A 213 -2.18 -1.41 15.72
C PHE A 213 -2.93 -2.12 14.60
N ASP A 214 -4.25 -2.25 14.71
CA ASP A 214 -5.06 -2.95 13.72
C ASP A 214 -5.13 -2.17 12.39
N THR A 215 -4.96 -2.86 11.26
CA THR A 215 -4.90 -2.29 9.90
C THR A 215 -6.08 -1.35 9.61
N ASP A 216 -7.29 -1.70 10.03
CA ASP A 216 -8.52 -0.90 9.86
C ASP A 216 -8.52 0.44 10.62
N LEU A 217 -7.58 0.65 11.53
CA LEU A 217 -7.38 1.92 12.25
C LEU A 217 -6.46 2.89 11.50
N TRP A 218 -5.81 2.46 10.41
CA TRP A 218 -4.98 3.37 9.61
C TRP A 218 -5.84 4.40 8.89
N THR A 219 -5.40 5.66 8.93
CA THR A 219 -6.09 6.79 8.33
C THR A 219 -5.19 7.53 7.35
N ALA A 220 -5.72 7.81 6.16
CA ALA A 220 -5.11 8.67 5.15
C ALA A 220 -5.41 10.14 5.47
N GLU A 221 -4.39 10.91 5.84
CA GLU A 221 -4.55 12.32 6.26
C GLU A 221 -5.13 13.21 5.14
N ASN A 222 -6.07 14.10 5.47
CA ASN A 222 -6.63 15.06 4.52
C ASN A 222 -6.12 16.50 4.72
N ASN A 223 -5.16 16.91 3.90
CA ASN A 223 -4.57 18.26 4.00
C ASN A 223 -5.34 19.33 3.20
N CYS A 224 -6.49 18.98 2.62
CA CYS A 224 -7.43 19.91 1.99
C CYS A 224 -8.57 20.36 2.93
N GLY A 225 -8.52 19.98 4.21
CA GLY A 225 -9.52 20.36 5.23
C GLY A 225 -10.79 19.49 5.20
N GLY A 226 -10.74 18.33 4.54
CA GLY A 226 -11.75 17.28 4.62
C GLY A 226 -11.60 16.40 5.87
N ALA A 227 -12.38 15.33 5.92
CA ALA A 227 -12.12 14.25 6.88
C ALA A 227 -11.00 13.37 6.35
N ASP A 228 -10.22 12.77 7.25
CA ASP A 228 -9.25 11.75 6.89
C ASP A 228 -9.95 10.55 6.26
N GLY A 229 -9.30 9.96 5.26
CA GLY A 229 -9.76 8.75 4.62
C GLY A 229 -9.54 7.54 5.51
N LEU A 230 -10.50 6.62 5.53
CA LEU A 230 -10.35 5.32 6.17
C LEU A 230 -10.08 4.28 5.09
N ILE A 231 -9.12 3.39 5.31
CA ILE A 231 -8.96 2.26 4.39
C ILE A 231 -10.15 1.30 4.54
N PRO A 232 -10.63 0.71 3.42
CA PRO A 232 -11.78 -0.16 3.45
C PRO A 232 -11.42 -1.63 3.76
N PHE A 233 -10.17 -1.91 4.11
CA PHE A 233 -9.65 -3.26 4.32
C PHE A 233 -9.27 -3.48 5.78
N ASP A 234 -9.74 -4.58 6.35
CA ASP A 234 -9.27 -5.06 7.66
C ASP A 234 -7.90 -5.74 7.55
N ARG A 235 -7.50 -6.13 6.34
CA ARG A 235 -6.26 -6.85 6.00
C ARG A 235 -5.74 -6.47 4.64
N ILE A 236 -4.44 -6.28 4.52
CA ILE A 236 -3.76 -5.98 3.25
C ILE A 236 -2.70 -7.01 2.90
N SER A 237 -2.56 -7.32 1.61
CA SER A 237 -1.42 -8.10 1.11
C SER A 237 -0.27 -7.19 0.71
N ALA A 238 -0.55 -6.08 0.05
CA ALA A 238 0.44 -5.20 -0.52
C ALA A 238 0.02 -3.74 -0.41
N ALA A 239 1.00 -2.85 -0.48
CA ALA A 239 0.79 -1.44 -0.69
C ALA A 239 2.02 -0.83 -1.39
N CYS A 240 1.81 0.20 -2.20
CA CYS A 240 2.89 0.93 -2.85
C CYS A 240 2.42 2.33 -3.23
N ARG A 241 3.35 3.16 -3.72
CA ARG A 241 3.00 4.45 -4.32
C ARG A 241 2.89 4.32 -5.83
N TYR A 242 2.12 5.21 -6.44
CA TYR A 242 2.18 5.52 -7.86
C TYR A 242 2.42 7.02 -7.99
N ILE A 243 3.57 7.39 -8.56
CA ILE A 243 4.08 8.77 -8.53
C ILE A 243 4.08 9.34 -9.95
N GLU A 244 3.33 10.43 -10.15
CA GLU A 244 3.34 11.24 -11.36
C GLU A 244 3.75 12.69 -11.00
N PRO A 245 4.22 13.52 -11.96
CA PRO A 245 4.72 14.87 -11.66
C PRO A 245 3.79 15.80 -10.86
N ASN A 246 2.48 15.53 -10.79
CA ASN A 246 1.52 16.34 -10.04
C ASN A 246 0.55 15.49 -9.20
N ARG A 247 0.86 14.22 -8.96
CA ARG A 247 -0.06 13.29 -8.29
C ARG A 247 0.73 12.16 -7.65
N ILE A 248 0.37 11.83 -6.41
CA ILE A 248 0.85 10.63 -5.74
C ILE A 248 -0.39 9.89 -5.26
N ASP A 249 -0.52 8.63 -5.67
CA ASP A 249 -1.50 7.73 -5.12
C ASP A 249 -0.80 6.67 -4.28
N GLU A 250 -1.34 6.35 -3.11
CA GLU A 250 -0.97 5.15 -2.37
C GLU A 250 -1.99 4.06 -2.68
N LEU A 251 -1.56 3.01 -3.37
CA LEU A 251 -2.38 1.85 -3.68
C LEU A 251 -2.31 0.88 -2.49
N LEU A 252 -3.45 0.36 -2.06
CA LEU A 252 -3.57 -0.70 -1.08
C LEU A 252 -4.35 -1.86 -1.66
N PHE A 253 -3.89 -3.08 -1.45
CA PHE A 253 -4.48 -4.29 -1.98
C PHE A 253 -5.12 -5.12 -0.86
N SER A 254 -6.27 -5.72 -1.13
CA SER A 254 -6.95 -6.64 -0.19
C SER A 254 -6.06 -7.80 0.22
N ALA A 255 -6.37 -8.49 1.31
CA ALA A 255 -5.59 -9.65 1.78
C ALA A 255 -5.32 -10.74 0.72
N ASP A 256 -6.23 -10.95 -0.24
CA ASP A 256 -6.05 -11.91 -1.34
C ASP A 256 -5.48 -11.27 -2.60
N GLY A 257 -5.23 -9.96 -2.59
CA GLY A 257 -4.70 -9.20 -3.71
C GLY A 257 -5.64 -9.08 -4.92
N THR A 258 -6.91 -9.45 -4.76
CA THR A 258 -7.89 -9.44 -5.86
C THR A 258 -8.66 -8.13 -5.98
N GLN A 259 -8.58 -7.29 -4.96
CA GLN A 259 -9.20 -5.98 -4.93
C GLN A 259 -8.16 -4.93 -4.54
N PHE A 260 -8.39 -3.69 -4.93
CA PHE A 260 -7.58 -2.57 -4.46
C PHE A 260 -8.40 -1.31 -4.25
N CYS A 261 -7.88 -0.42 -3.42
CA CYS A 261 -8.26 0.98 -3.39
C CYS A 261 -7.00 1.82 -3.53
N PHE A 262 -7.16 3.11 -3.78
CA PHE A 262 -6.04 4.04 -3.70
C PHE A 262 -6.42 5.30 -2.94
N TYR A 263 -5.43 5.87 -2.28
CA TYR A 263 -5.50 7.14 -1.59
C TYR A 263 -4.76 8.18 -2.43
N SER A 264 -5.46 9.20 -2.93
CA SER A 264 -4.81 10.34 -3.58
C SER A 264 -4.29 11.29 -2.53
N VAL A 265 -2.97 11.29 -2.33
CA VAL A 265 -2.31 11.79 -1.12
C VAL A 265 -2.65 13.25 -0.84
N SER A 266 -2.53 14.10 -1.86
CA SER A 266 -2.74 15.53 -1.70
C SER A 266 -4.20 15.92 -1.44
N GLU A 267 -5.15 15.01 -1.63
CA GLU A 267 -6.59 15.26 -1.54
C GLU A 267 -7.23 14.67 -0.28
N GLY A 268 -6.55 13.73 0.40
CA GLY A 268 -7.15 13.02 1.53
C GLY A 268 -8.31 12.09 1.13
N ILE A 269 -8.40 11.71 -0.15
CA ILE A 269 -9.53 10.94 -0.68
C ILE A 269 -9.07 9.50 -0.90
N VAL A 270 -9.68 8.59 -0.16
CA VAL A 270 -9.62 7.15 -0.42
C VAL A 270 -10.71 6.83 -1.45
N SER A 271 -10.32 6.15 -2.52
CA SER A 271 -11.25 5.69 -3.54
C SER A 271 -12.21 4.63 -2.97
N GLU A 272 -13.24 4.33 -3.73
CA GLU A 272 -13.95 3.06 -3.54
C GLU A 272 -13.04 1.85 -3.87
N ILE A 273 -13.56 0.65 -3.60
CA ILE A 273 -12.87 -0.61 -3.91
C ILE A 273 -13.09 -0.95 -5.38
N PHE A 274 -12.03 -1.39 -6.06
CA PHE A 274 -12.07 -1.91 -7.42
C PHE A 274 -11.67 -3.39 -7.44
N ASP A 275 -12.43 -4.18 -8.18
CA ASP A 275 -12.16 -5.61 -8.41
C ASP A 275 -11.19 -5.78 -9.58
N LEU A 276 -10.05 -6.46 -9.36
CA LEU A 276 -9.09 -6.79 -10.41
C LEU A 276 -9.48 -8.04 -11.21
N TYR A 277 -10.41 -8.85 -10.71
CA TYR A 277 -10.77 -10.18 -11.24
C TYR A 277 -12.28 -10.46 -11.20
#